data_AF-A0A349R420-F1
#
_entry.id   AF-A0A349R420-F1
#
_cell.length_a   1.000
_cell.length_b   1.000
_cell.length_c   1.000
_cell.angle_alpha   90.00
_cell.angle_beta   90.00
_cell.angle_gamma   90.00
#
_symmetry.space_group_name_H-M   'P 1'
#
loop_
_entity.id
_entity.type
_entity.pdbx_description
1 polymer ?
#
loop_
_entity_poly.entity_id
_entity_poly.type
_entity_poly.pdbx_seq_one_letter_code
_entity_poly.pdbx_strand_id
1 'polypeptide(L)'
;MKTRKENPYKEVLTQLIIDIFEKSGNKPLNYKQVSSKLNLNDNDSKVAIADILHDNVRNGLFIEVDRGKFNLKQLKVYVTGKVDMTADGSAYVIPDDEFENDIYIAPRKLRQALHGDIVKVHTFEKRKGGRKKEGEVVEILQRAKTDFTGTISISNNFAFFIADDRKMLHDIFIPLDNLNGAKDKEKVVVSIIDWPSGSK
;
A
#
# COMPACT_ATOMS: atom_id res chain seq x y z
N MET A 1 23.75 -0.77 28.48
CA MET A 1 22.35 -0.74 28.00
C MET A 1 21.52 -1.65 28.88
N LYS A 2 20.62 -1.10 29.70
CA LYS A 2 19.74 -1.90 30.56
C LYS A 2 18.65 -2.53 29.68
N THR A 3 18.68 -3.85 29.54
CA THR A 3 17.58 -4.64 28.98
C THR A 3 16.33 -4.37 29.82
N ARG A 4 15.31 -3.76 29.21
CA ARG A 4 13.96 -3.71 29.78
C ARG A 4 13.52 -5.15 29.97
N LYS A 5 13.42 -5.62 31.21
CA LYS A 5 12.71 -6.86 31.51
C LYS A 5 11.26 -6.64 31.09
N GLU A 6 10.82 -7.30 30.04
CA GLU A 6 9.40 -7.34 29.68
C GLU A 6 8.62 -7.92 30.87
N ASN A 7 7.50 -7.28 31.21
CA ASN A 7 6.67 -7.70 32.33
C ASN A 7 5.86 -8.92 31.88
N PRO A 8 6.14 -10.14 32.38
CA PRO A 8 5.50 -11.37 31.90
C PRO A 8 3.97 -11.33 32.06
N TYR A 9 3.46 -10.60 33.07
CA TYR A 9 2.01 -10.42 33.25
C TYR A 9 1.37 -9.60 32.13
N LYS A 10 2.08 -8.59 31.61
CA LYS A 10 1.59 -7.75 30.50
C LYS A 10 1.51 -8.54 29.21
N GLU A 11 2.47 -9.42 28.94
CA GLU A 11 2.48 -10.29 27.77
C GLU A 11 1.31 -11.28 27.80
N VAL A 12 1.13 -11.97 28.93
CA VAL A 12 0.03 -12.92 29.11
C VAL A 12 -1.32 -12.22 28.96
N LEU A 13 -1.51 -11.05 29.60
CA LEU A 13 -2.75 -10.29 29.46
C LEU A 13 -2.97 -9.79 28.02
N THR A 14 -1.91 -9.38 27.32
CA THR A 14 -2.00 -9.01 25.90
C THR A 14 -2.47 -10.18 25.06
N GLN A 15 -1.93 -11.39 25.27
CA GLN A 15 -2.36 -12.58 24.56
C GLN A 15 -3.83 -12.92 24.85
N LEU A 16 -4.27 -12.83 26.11
CA LEU A 16 -5.68 -13.03 26.46
C LEU A 16 -6.60 -12.02 25.77
N ILE A 17 -6.18 -10.76 25.65
CA ILE A 17 -6.92 -9.74 24.90
C ILE A 17 -7.01 -10.12 23.42
N ILE A 18 -5.92 -10.53 22.79
CA ILE A 18 -5.91 -11.00 21.39
C ILE A 18 -6.92 -12.13 21.20
N ASP A 19 -6.88 -13.15 22.04
CA ASP A 19 -7.80 -14.30 21.97
C ASP A 19 -9.28 -13.88 22.05
N ILE A 20 -9.60 -12.83 22.83
CA ILE A 20 -10.96 -12.29 22.90
C ILE A 20 -11.41 -11.69 21.57
N PHE A 21 -10.53 -10.92 20.91
CA PHE A 21 -10.84 -10.36 19.61
C PHE A 21 -11.00 -11.45 18.55
N GLU A 22 -10.11 -12.44 18.51
CA GLU A 22 -10.21 -13.59 17.60
C GLU A 22 -11.53 -14.35 17.78
N LYS A 23 -11.86 -14.72 19.02
CA LYS A 23 -13.12 -15.42 19.35
C LYS A 23 -14.37 -14.58 19.06
N SER A 24 -14.25 -13.27 19.01
CA SER A 24 -15.35 -12.37 18.66
C SER A 24 -15.55 -12.17 17.14
N GLY A 25 -14.70 -12.80 16.32
CA GLY A 25 -14.66 -12.56 14.87
C GLY A 25 -14.08 -11.19 14.52
N ASN A 26 -13.18 -10.67 15.37
CA ASN A 26 -12.55 -9.35 15.27
C ASN A 26 -13.56 -8.20 15.15
N LYS A 27 -14.68 -8.27 15.90
CA LYS A 27 -15.64 -7.18 15.98
C LYS A 27 -15.07 -6.04 16.84
N PRO A 28 -15.47 -4.77 16.60
CA PRO A 28 -15.06 -3.65 17.43
C PRO A 28 -15.48 -3.83 18.89
N LEU A 29 -14.51 -3.87 19.81
CA LEU A 29 -14.75 -3.97 21.25
C LEU A 29 -14.07 -2.84 22.00
N ASN A 30 -14.72 -2.36 23.06
CA ASN A 30 -14.11 -1.45 24.03
C ASN A 30 -13.47 -2.20 25.21
N TYR A 31 -12.67 -1.49 26.02
CA TYR A 31 -11.97 -2.08 27.16
C TYR A 31 -12.93 -2.75 28.18
N LYS A 32 -14.15 -2.22 28.37
CA LYS A 32 -15.15 -2.81 29.30
C LYS A 32 -15.71 -4.13 28.77
N GLN A 33 -15.92 -4.23 27.46
CA GLN A 33 -16.40 -5.45 26.82
C GLN A 33 -15.31 -6.53 26.84
N VAL A 34 -14.06 -6.15 26.58
CA VAL A 34 -12.90 -7.04 26.72
C VAL A 34 -12.77 -7.51 28.18
N SER A 35 -12.84 -6.59 29.15
CA SER A 35 -12.75 -6.91 30.57
C SER A 35 -13.86 -7.87 31.03
N SER A 36 -15.10 -7.61 30.58
CA SER A 36 -16.26 -8.47 30.88
C SER A 36 -16.08 -9.88 30.31
N LYS A 37 -15.54 -10.01 29.09
CA LYS A 37 -15.28 -11.31 28.46
C LYS A 37 -14.12 -12.07 29.11
N LEU A 38 -13.18 -11.37 29.74
CA LEU A 38 -12.09 -11.95 30.54
C LEU A 38 -12.48 -12.25 31.99
N ASN A 39 -13.70 -11.90 32.41
CA ASN A 39 -14.16 -11.93 33.81
C ASN A 39 -13.29 -11.08 34.76
N LEU A 40 -12.71 -9.99 34.25
CA LEU A 40 -11.91 -9.02 35.01
C LEU A 40 -12.70 -7.71 35.14
N ASN A 41 -13.43 -7.56 36.24
CA ASN A 41 -14.41 -6.49 36.40
C ASN A 41 -13.99 -5.37 37.37
N ASP A 42 -12.86 -5.54 38.07
CA ASP A 42 -12.28 -4.51 38.92
C ASP A 42 -11.72 -3.33 38.10
N ASN A 43 -11.53 -2.20 38.76
CA ASN A 43 -11.07 -0.97 38.09
C ASN A 43 -9.62 -1.06 37.62
N ASP A 44 -8.75 -1.72 38.37
CA ASP A 44 -7.33 -1.82 38.04
C ASP A 44 -7.12 -2.65 36.76
N SER A 45 -7.83 -3.78 36.63
CA SER A 45 -7.84 -4.58 35.41
C SER A 45 -8.38 -3.82 34.20
N LYS A 46 -9.44 -3.02 34.37
CA LYS A 46 -10.01 -2.21 33.29
C LYS A 46 -9.01 -1.15 32.79
N VAL A 47 -8.31 -0.50 33.71
CA VAL A 47 -7.25 0.47 33.38
C VAL A 47 -6.12 -0.24 32.65
N ALA A 48 -5.64 -1.38 33.16
CA ALA A 48 -4.57 -2.16 32.52
C ALA A 48 -4.94 -2.61 31.10
N ILE A 49 -6.17 -3.08 30.87
CA ILE A 49 -6.64 -3.47 29.53
C ILE A 49 -6.69 -2.25 28.60
N ALA A 50 -7.20 -1.11 29.06
CA ALA A 50 -7.23 0.12 28.27
C ALA A 50 -5.82 0.57 27.87
N ASP A 51 -4.88 0.56 28.82
CA ASP A 51 -3.48 0.90 28.56
C ASP A 51 -2.82 -0.05 27.56
N ILE A 52 -3.05 -1.37 27.70
CA ILE A 52 -2.54 -2.37 26.76
C ILE A 52 -3.12 -2.14 25.35
N LEU A 53 -4.41 -1.84 25.22
CA LEU A 53 -5.02 -1.57 23.93
C LEU A 53 -4.41 -0.31 23.28
N HIS A 54 -4.31 0.80 24.00
CA HIS A 54 -3.73 2.04 23.48
C HIS A 54 -2.24 1.90 23.16
N ASP A 55 -1.45 1.22 24.00
CA ASP A 55 -0.04 0.93 23.73
C ASP A 55 0.11 0.08 22.46
N ASN A 56 -0.74 -0.94 22.29
CA ASN A 56 -0.65 -1.85 21.16
C ASN A 56 -1.28 -1.29 19.87
N VAL A 57 -2.10 -0.23 19.94
CA VAL A 57 -2.42 0.60 18.78
C VAL A 57 -1.16 1.30 18.27
N ARG A 58 -0.36 1.89 19.17
CA ARG A 58 0.91 2.54 18.79
C ARG A 58 1.93 1.54 18.23
N ASN A 59 1.91 0.29 18.72
CA ASN A 59 2.74 -0.79 18.20
C ASN A 59 2.20 -1.43 16.92
N GLY A 60 0.98 -1.06 16.49
CA GLY A 60 0.36 -1.53 15.25
C GLY A 60 -0.28 -2.92 15.32
N LEU A 61 -0.46 -3.48 16.51
CA LEU A 61 -1.16 -4.76 16.70
C LEU A 61 -2.69 -4.59 16.72
N PHE A 62 -3.17 -3.45 17.22
CA PHE A 62 -4.58 -3.07 17.17
C PHE A 62 -4.77 -1.80 16.32
N ILE A 63 -6.00 -1.59 15.89
CA ILE A 63 -6.47 -0.33 15.29
C ILE A 63 -7.66 0.17 16.12
N GLU A 64 -7.73 1.48 16.34
CA GLU A 64 -8.88 2.12 16.99
C GLU A 64 -9.84 2.63 15.89
N VAL A 65 -10.92 1.88 15.65
CA VAL A 65 -11.85 2.13 14.55
C VAL A 65 -12.91 3.19 14.89
N ASP A 66 -13.11 3.45 16.18
CA ASP A 66 -14.00 4.46 16.75
C ASP A 66 -13.50 4.74 18.17
N ARG A 67 -13.89 5.89 18.75
CA ARG A 67 -13.40 6.32 20.06
C ARG A 67 -13.61 5.23 21.13
N GLY A 68 -12.51 4.68 21.62
CA GLY A 68 -12.47 3.63 22.63
C GLY A 68 -12.91 2.24 22.14
N LYS A 69 -13.01 2.01 20.82
CA LYS A 69 -13.29 0.71 20.22
C LYS A 69 -12.15 0.27 19.32
N PHE A 70 -11.72 -0.96 19.50
CA PHE A 70 -10.52 -1.50 18.86
C PHE A 70 -10.86 -2.72 18.02
N ASN A 71 -10.03 -3.02 17.03
CA ASN A 71 -9.94 -4.30 16.33
C ASN A 71 -8.47 -4.78 16.35
N LEU A 72 -8.25 -6.08 16.26
CA LEU A 72 -6.94 -6.61 15.88
C LEU A 72 -6.61 -6.18 14.46
N LYS A 73 -5.38 -5.71 14.26
CA LYS A 73 -4.86 -5.42 12.93
C LYS A 73 -4.59 -6.73 12.20
N GLN A 74 -5.29 -6.95 11.09
CA GLN A 74 -5.08 -8.13 10.24
C GLN A 74 -4.05 -7.83 9.17
N LEU A 75 -3.07 -8.72 9.00
CA LEU A 75 -2.12 -8.62 7.90
C LEU A 75 -2.83 -8.90 6.59
N LYS A 76 -3.04 -7.86 5.79
CA LYS A 76 -3.56 -7.99 4.43
C LYS A 76 -2.44 -8.38 3.48
N VAL A 77 -2.53 -9.58 2.92
CA VAL A 77 -1.62 -10.07 1.86
C VAL A 77 -1.78 -9.24 0.59
N TYR A 78 -3.02 -8.86 0.25
CA TYR A 78 -3.32 -7.98 -0.87
C TYR A 78 -3.89 -6.65 -0.39
N VAL A 79 -3.39 -5.55 -0.96
CA VAL A 79 -3.86 -4.19 -0.68
C VAL A 79 -4.16 -3.50 -2.00
N THR A 80 -5.30 -2.80 -2.07
CA THR A 80 -5.63 -1.90 -3.17
C THR A 80 -5.27 -0.48 -2.79
N GLY A 81 -4.75 0.27 -3.75
CA GLY A 81 -4.46 1.68 -3.54
C GLY A 81 -4.00 2.40 -4.79
N LYS A 82 -3.72 3.68 -4.64
CA LYS A 82 -3.28 4.58 -5.72
C LYS A 82 -1.76 4.65 -5.82
N VAL A 83 -1.23 4.57 -7.03
CA VAL A 83 0.20 4.67 -7.31
C VAL A 83 0.67 6.13 -7.28
N ASP A 84 1.62 6.44 -6.41
CA ASP A 84 2.40 7.68 -6.43
C ASP A 84 3.86 7.39 -6.80
N MET A 85 4.22 7.65 -8.06
CA MET A 85 5.57 7.46 -8.57
C MET A 85 6.48 8.61 -8.15
N THR A 86 7.72 8.25 -7.84
CA THR A 86 8.83 9.17 -7.62
C THR A 86 9.68 9.30 -8.88
N ALA A 87 10.48 10.36 -8.97
CA ALA A 87 11.30 10.64 -10.14
C ALA A 87 12.44 9.61 -10.38
N ASP A 88 12.77 8.79 -9.38
CA ASP A 88 13.74 7.70 -9.47
C ASP A 88 13.13 6.37 -9.96
N GLY A 89 11.83 6.36 -10.27
CA GLY A 89 11.08 5.21 -10.79
C GLY A 89 10.61 4.21 -9.75
N SER A 90 10.84 4.48 -8.47
CA SER A 90 10.09 3.78 -7.43
C SER A 90 8.69 4.38 -7.28
N ALA A 91 7.83 3.72 -6.50
CA ALA A 91 6.53 4.28 -6.16
C ALA A 91 6.10 3.90 -4.76
N TYR A 92 5.19 4.71 -4.23
CA TYR A 92 4.38 4.36 -3.08
C TYR A 92 2.97 4.04 -3.55
N VAL A 93 2.39 2.97 -3.03
CA VAL A 93 0.97 2.72 -3.17
C VAL A 93 0.30 3.18 -1.90
N ILE A 94 -0.55 4.21 -2.03
CA ILE A 94 -1.35 4.79 -0.97
C ILE A 94 -2.61 3.94 -0.85
N PRO A 95 -2.77 3.13 0.21
CA PRO A 95 -3.91 2.24 0.37
C PRO A 95 -5.24 3.00 0.47
N ASP A 96 -6.33 2.40 0.01
CA ASP A 96 -7.67 2.94 0.25
C ASP A 96 -8.09 2.84 1.73
N ASP A 97 -7.45 1.93 2.48
CA ASP A 97 -7.63 1.74 3.91
C ASP A 97 -6.71 2.69 4.69
N GLU A 98 -7.30 3.67 5.39
CA GLU A 98 -6.60 4.67 6.19
C GLU A 98 -5.76 4.09 7.35
N PHE A 99 -6.02 2.84 7.75
CA PHE A 99 -5.24 2.16 8.79
C PHE A 99 -4.01 1.41 8.24
N GLU A 100 -3.87 1.33 6.92
CA GLU A 100 -2.68 0.81 6.26
C GLU A 100 -1.70 1.94 5.95
N ASN A 101 -0.41 1.66 6.12
CA ASN A 101 0.64 2.60 5.74
C ASN A 101 0.96 2.45 4.25
N ASP A 102 1.51 3.50 3.65
CA ASP A 102 2.06 3.47 2.30
C ASP A 102 2.99 2.28 2.06
N ILE A 103 2.79 1.64 0.91
CA ILE A 103 3.54 0.46 0.51
C ILE A 103 4.58 0.89 -0.52
N TYR A 104 5.85 0.67 -0.22
CA TYR A 104 6.93 0.91 -1.15
C TYR A 104 6.99 -0.19 -2.22
N ILE A 105 7.04 0.23 -3.48
CA ILE A 105 7.22 -0.63 -4.65
C ILE A 105 8.52 -0.22 -5.33
N ALA A 106 9.46 -1.16 -5.40
CA ALA A 106 10.68 -0.97 -6.18
C ALA A 106 10.35 -0.89 -7.68
N PRO A 107 11.13 -0.17 -8.51
CA PRO A 107 10.83 0.02 -9.95
C PRO A 107 10.52 -1.28 -10.68
N ARG A 108 11.37 -2.32 -10.48
CA ARG A 108 11.20 -3.65 -11.09
C ARG A 108 9.93 -4.42 -10.66
N LYS A 109 9.22 -3.94 -9.64
CA LYS A 109 8.01 -4.53 -9.06
C LYS A 109 6.75 -3.71 -9.37
N LEU A 110 6.87 -2.57 -10.06
CA LEU A 110 5.72 -1.78 -10.52
C LEU A 110 5.03 -2.36 -11.75
N ARG A 111 5.75 -3.19 -12.52
CA ARG A 111 5.31 -3.65 -13.84
C ARG A 111 4.97 -2.44 -14.71
N GLN A 112 3.78 -2.42 -15.32
CA GLN A 112 3.32 -1.37 -16.23
C GLN A 112 2.45 -0.32 -15.55
N ALA A 113 2.34 -0.35 -14.22
CA ALA A 113 1.53 0.63 -13.50
C ALA A 113 2.13 2.02 -13.68
N LEU A 114 1.27 3.01 -13.93
CA LEU A 114 1.66 4.40 -14.07
C LEU A 114 1.25 5.23 -12.85
N HIS A 115 1.79 6.43 -12.77
CA HIS A 115 1.37 7.39 -11.76
C HIS A 115 -0.14 7.63 -11.81
N GLY A 116 -0.78 7.48 -10.65
CA GLY A 116 -2.20 7.71 -10.46
C GLY A 116 -3.07 6.46 -10.65
N ASP A 117 -2.54 5.38 -11.23
CA ASP A 117 -3.29 4.13 -11.42
C ASP A 117 -3.76 3.57 -10.07
N ILE A 118 -4.92 2.92 -10.08
CA ILE A 118 -5.39 2.10 -8.96
C ILE A 118 -4.92 0.68 -9.21
N VAL A 119 -4.18 0.14 -8.25
CA VAL A 119 -3.51 -1.16 -8.38
C VAL A 119 -3.82 -2.06 -7.20
N LYS A 120 -3.75 -3.37 -7.46
CA LYS A 120 -3.69 -4.40 -6.43
C LYS A 120 -2.24 -4.77 -6.20
N VAL A 121 -1.83 -4.74 -4.95
CA VAL A 121 -0.46 -5.01 -4.52
C VAL A 121 -0.42 -6.25 -3.65
N HIS A 122 0.48 -7.18 -3.96
CA HIS A 122 0.87 -8.23 -3.03
C HIS A 122 1.94 -7.68 -2.09
N THR A 123 1.66 -7.67 -0.79
CA THR A 123 2.57 -7.12 0.21
C THR A 123 3.45 -8.20 0.84
N PHE A 124 4.70 -7.84 1.11
CA PHE A 124 5.67 -8.71 1.76
C PHE A 124 5.85 -8.30 3.22
N GLU A 125 6.11 -9.29 4.07
CA GLU A 125 6.47 -9.00 5.46
C GLU A 125 7.75 -8.16 5.54
N LYS A 126 7.75 -7.27 6.52
CA LYS A 126 8.84 -6.35 6.78
C LYS A 126 10.13 -7.13 7.06
N ARG A 127 11.22 -6.82 6.36
CA ARG A 127 12.56 -7.24 6.83
C ARG A 127 12.80 -6.57 8.19
N LYS A 128 13.31 -7.32 9.18
CA LYS A 128 13.65 -6.79 10.52
C LYS A 128 14.45 -5.48 10.40
N GLY A 129 13.88 -4.38 10.89
CA GLY A 129 14.50 -3.05 10.90
C GLY A 129 14.05 -2.08 9.78
N GLY A 130 13.31 -2.54 8.77
CA GLY A 130 12.73 -1.65 7.76
C GLY A 130 11.63 -0.75 8.34
N ARG A 131 11.49 0.49 7.86
CA ARG A 131 10.42 1.41 8.31
C ARG A 131 9.11 1.23 7.55
N LYS A 132 9.15 0.84 6.27
CA LYS A 132 7.99 0.78 5.36
C LYS A 132 7.65 -0.64 4.92
N LYS A 133 6.36 -0.90 4.62
CA LYS A 133 5.88 -2.15 4.03
C LYS A 133 6.33 -2.18 2.57
N GLU A 134 6.80 -3.32 2.07
CA GLU A 134 7.19 -3.48 0.67
C GLU A 134 6.16 -4.34 -0.06
N GLY A 135 6.04 -4.16 -1.37
CA GLY A 135 5.12 -4.96 -2.18
C GLY A 135 5.52 -5.07 -3.64
N GLU A 136 4.70 -5.78 -4.40
CA GLU A 136 4.72 -5.80 -5.85
C GLU A 136 3.32 -5.62 -6.42
N VAL A 137 3.22 -4.89 -7.52
CA VAL A 137 1.97 -4.74 -8.26
C VAL A 137 1.66 -6.08 -8.91
N VAL A 138 0.50 -6.65 -8.60
CA VAL A 138 0.02 -7.88 -9.22
C VAL A 138 -1.00 -7.62 -10.31
N GLU A 139 -1.73 -6.51 -10.22
CA GLU A 139 -2.83 -6.18 -11.13
C GLU A 139 -3.08 -4.67 -11.14
N ILE A 140 -3.48 -4.13 -12.29
CA ILE A 140 -3.89 -2.73 -12.45
C ILE A 140 -5.40 -2.73 -12.60
N LEU A 141 -6.10 -2.20 -11.60
CA LEU A 141 -7.56 -2.22 -11.52
C LEU A 141 -8.19 -1.08 -12.30
N GLN A 142 -7.55 0.10 -12.30
CA GLN A 142 -8.01 1.26 -13.04
C GLN A 142 -6.83 2.12 -13.49
N ARG A 143 -6.82 2.49 -14.77
CA ARG A 143 -5.83 3.42 -15.33
C ARG A 143 -6.23 4.86 -15.04
N ALA A 144 -5.28 5.70 -14.64
CA ALA A 144 -5.51 7.12 -14.44
C ALA A 144 -5.51 7.91 -15.75
N LYS A 145 -4.65 7.52 -16.70
CA LYS A 145 -4.51 8.17 -18.00
C LYS A 145 -4.24 7.14 -19.08
N THR A 146 -4.84 7.35 -20.24
CA THR A 146 -4.61 6.56 -21.46
C THR A 146 -3.99 7.40 -22.58
N ASP A 147 -4.10 8.73 -22.47
CA ASP A 147 -3.61 9.70 -23.43
C ASP A 147 -2.47 10.53 -22.83
N PHE A 148 -1.44 10.76 -23.65
CA PHE A 148 -0.20 11.40 -23.22
C PHE A 148 0.19 12.49 -24.21
N THR A 149 0.63 13.64 -23.68
CA THR A 149 1.18 14.75 -24.47
C THR A 149 2.70 14.76 -24.37
N GLY A 150 3.37 14.98 -25.49
CA GLY A 150 4.82 14.86 -25.57
C GLY A 150 5.36 15.14 -26.96
N THR A 151 6.61 14.75 -27.18
CA THR A 151 7.31 14.96 -28.45
C THR A 151 7.63 13.61 -29.09
N ILE A 152 7.32 13.48 -30.38
CA ILE A 152 7.68 12.27 -31.13
C ILE A 152 9.11 12.37 -31.68
N SER A 153 9.84 11.26 -31.65
CA SER A 153 11.18 11.10 -32.20
C SER A 153 11.14 9.96 -33.21
N ILE A 154 11.27 10.27 -34.49
CA ILE A 154 11.11 9.31 -35.58
C ILE A 154 12.48 8.88 -36.09
N SER A 155 12.72 7.56 -36.11
CA SER A 155 13.88 6.91 -36.73
C SER A 155 13.46 6.16 -37.98
N ASN A 156 14.42 5.63 -38.74
CA ASN A 156 14.16 4.96 -40.03
C ASN A 156 13.17 3.78 -39.95
N ASN A 157 13.11 3.08 -38.80
CA ASN A 157 12.34 1.84 -38.67
C ASN A 157 11.26 1.89 -37.58
N PHE A 158 11.24 2.93 -36.73
CA PHE A 158 10.31 3.07 -35.61
C PHE A 158 10.28 4.51 -35.12
N ALA A 159 9.26 4.85 -34.34
CA ALA A 159 9.22 6.09 -33.59
C ALA A 159 9.10 5.81 -32.08
N PHE A 160 9.65 6.71 -31.29
CA PHE A 160 9.42 6.78 -29.85
C PHE A 160 8.71 8.06 -29.50
N PHE A 161 7.85 8.00 -28.49
CA PHE A 161 7.23 9.17 -27.92
C PHE A 161 7.80 9.44 -26.53
N ILE A 162 8.24 10.69 -26.34
CA ILE A 162 8.81 11.19 -25.09
C ILE A 162 7.74 12.05 -24.43
N ALA A 163 7.18 11.58 -23.32
CA ALA A 163 6.14 12.28 -22.58
C ALA A 163 6.68 13.57 -21.93
N ASP A 164 5.83 14.60 -21.82
CA ASP A 164 6.17 15.82 -21.08
C ASP A 164 6.15 15.63 -19.56
N ASP A 165 5.38 14.65 -19.08
CA ASP A 165 5.29 14.31 -17.67
C ASP A 165 6.53 13.53 -17.23
N ARG A 166 7.33 14.13 -16.34
CA ARG A 166 8.56 13.51 -15.79
C ARG A 166 8.32 12.24 -14.98
N LYS A 167 7.07 11.97 -14.56
CA LYS A 167 6.71 10.72 -13.88
C LYS A 167 6.44 9.58 -14.87
N MET A 168 6.36 9.86 -16.16
CA MET A 168 6.27 8.83 -17.21
C MET A 168 7.68 8.39 -17.60
N LEU A 169 8.17 7.32 -16.98
CA LEU A 169 9.56 6.87 -17.13
C LEU A 169 9.78 5.85 -18.24
N HIS A 170 8.71 5.46 -18.94
CA HIS A 170 8.80 4.56 -20.10
C HIS A 170 8.55 5.34 -21.38
N ASP A 171 9.41 5.11 -22.37
CA ASP A 171 9.17 5.56 -23.73
C ASP A 171 8.04 4.74 -24.35
N ILE A 172 7.16 5.40 -25.10
CA ILE A 172 6.09 4.72 -25.81
C ILE A 172 6.58 4.41 -27.22
N PHE A 173 6.66 3.12 -27.56
CA PHE A 173 6.98 2.67 -28.91
C PHE A 173 5.80 2.90 -29.85
N ILE A 174 6.08 3.47 -31.03
CA ILE A 174 5.09 3.74 -32.06
C ILE A 174 5.57 3.14 -33.39
N PRO A 175 4.85 2.15 -33.95
CA PRO A 175 5.09 1.68 -35.32
C PRO A 175 4.93 2.82 -36.33
N LEU A 176 5.73 2.82 -37.41
CA LEU A 176 5.67 3.87 -38.43
C LEU A 176 4.29 3.98 -39.10
N ASP A 177 3.57 2.86 -39.22
CA ASP A 177 2.22 2.84 -39.79
C ASP A 177 1.18 3.53 -38.90
N ASN A 178 1.49 3.77 -37.63
CA ASN A 178 0.61 4.39 -36.63
C ASN A 178 0.95 5.87 -36.36
N LEU A 179 1.77 6.51 -37.20
CA LEU A 179 2.18 7.92 -37.03
C LEU A 179 1.07 8.93 -37.34
N ASN A 180 0.05 8.53 -38.11
CA ASN A 180 -1.05 9.40 -38.54
C ASN A 180 -0.58 10.74 -39.16
N GLY A 181 0.53 10.71 -39.91
CA GLY A 181 1.11 11.89 -40.57
C GLY A 181 2.00 12.79 -39.70
N ALA A 182 2.24 12.42 -38.43
CA ALA A 182 3.15 13.15 -37.55
C ALA A 182 4.58 13.19 -38.11
N LYS A 183 5.27 14.32 -37.94
CA LYS A 183 6.66 14.51 -38.36
C LYS A 183 7.61 14.45 -37.16
N ASP A 184 8.88 14.22 -37.45
CA ASP A 184 9.92 14.16 -36.44
C ASP A 184 9.95 15.45 -35.59
N LYS A 185 10.06 15.29 -34.27
CA LYS A 185 10.09 16.36 -33.25
C LYS A 185 8.81 17.19 -33.10
N GLU A 186 7.70 16.76 -33.68
CA GLU A 186 6.42 17.43 -33.45
C GLU A 186 5.85 17.13 -32.06
N LYS A 187 5.09 18.10 -31.54
CA LYS A 187 4.26 17.92 -30.34
C LYS A 187 2.99 17.18 -30.72
N VAL A 188 2.75 16.05 -30.06
CA VAL A 188 1.64 15.16 -30.37
C VAL A 188 0.94 14.68 -29.10
N VAL A 189 -0.28 14.18 -29.28
CA VAL A 189 -1.00 13.39 -28.28
C VAL A 189 -1.02 11.95 -28.76
N VAL A 190 -0.67 11.02 -27.89
CA VAL A 190 -0.68 9.58 -28.19
C VAL A 190 -1.56 8.85 -27.21
N SER A 191 -2.21 7.80 -27.68
CA SER A 191 -3.02 6.89 -26.86
C SER A 191 -2.42 5.50 -26.90
N ILE A 192 -2.29 4.84 -25.75
CA ILE A 192 -1.78 3.47 -25.69
C ILE A 192 -2.89 2.50 -26.06
N ILE A 193 -2.74 1.83 -27.22
CA ILE A 193 -3.71 0.88 -27.77
C ILE A 193 -3.54 -0.55 -27.25
N ASP A 194 -2.35 -0.92 -26.80
CA ASP A 194 -2.04 -2.25 -26.30
C ASP A 194 -1.01 -2.21 -25.17
N TRP A 195 -1.19 -3.09 -24.20
CA TRP A 195 -0.35 -3.29 -23.02
C TRP A 195 0.11 -4.75 -22.99
N PRO A 196 1.10 -5.13 -23.81
CA PRO A 196 1.49 -6.53 -23.94
C PRO A 196 1.97 -7.07 -22.59
N SER A 197 1.46 -8.23 -22.17
CA SER A 197 1.65 -8.80 -20.82
C SER A 197 3.10 -9.21 -20.47
N GLY A 198 4.10 -8.81 -21.27
CA GLY A 198 5.51 -9.09 -21.08
C GLY A 198 6.44 -7.87 -21.19
N SER A 199 5.94 -6.67 -21.49
CA SER A 199 6.75 -5.46 -21.40
C SER A 199 7.07 -5.16 -19.94
N LYS A 200 8.37 -5.15 -19.62
CA LYS A 200 8.95 -4.88 -18.29
C LYS A 200 9.54 -3.48 -18.23
#